data_AF-A0A7Y4TG80-F1
#
_entry.id   AF-A0A7Y4TG80-F1
#
_cell.length_a   1.000
_cell.length_b   1.000
_cell.length_c   1.000
_cell.angle_alpha   90.00
_cell.angle_beta   90.00
_cell.angle_gamma   90.00
#
_symmetry.space_group_name_H-M   'P 1'
#
loop_
_entity.id
_entity.type
_entity.pdbx_description
1 polymer ?
#
loop_
_entity_poly.entity_id
_entity_poly.type
_entity_poly.pdbx_seq_one_letter_code
_entity_poly.pdbx_strand_id
1 'polypeptide(L)'
;DYERARAAAHYLAGRLGAARALAVHRAANVALRLDGPGQAVRLALFEDGNGNGVRRLDIDAGLDPQAAPPVLLGDRFPGVVISEVDPTVPGAAARAEAGLFSFTPHGTATSGSLYISGASGEAWAVRVLGATARVRVLRYAPRDGAWVND
;
A
#
# COMPACT_ATOMS: atom_id res chain seq x y z
N ASP A 1 -6.11 14.83 -13.93
CA ASP A 1 -6.34 13.78 -12.91
C ASP A 1 -5.62 12.48 -13.25
N TYR A 2 -5.67 11.99 -14.50
CA TYR A 2 -4.90 10.82 -14.95
C TYR A 2 -3.43 10.79 -14.50
N GLU A 3 -2.64 11.82 -14.86
CA GLU A 3 -1.22 11.89 -14.49
C GLU A 3 -1.00 11.91 -12.97
N ARG A 4 -1.97 12.45 -12.22
CA ARG A 4 -1.90 12.52 -10.76
C ARG A 4 -2.17 11.16 -10.14
N ALA A 5 -3.18 10.43 -10.62
CA ALA A 5 -3.46 9.07 -10.20
C ALA A 5 -2.30 8.13 -10.55
N ARG A 6 -1.71 8.27 -11.74
CA ARG A 6 -0.49 7.56 -12.15
C ARG A 6 0.67 7.87 -11.21
N ALA A 7 0.95 9.15 -10.96
CA ALA A 7 2.03 9.55 -10.06
C ALA A 7 1.83 9.05 -8.62
N ALA A 8 0.59 9.07 -8.12
CA ALA A 8 0.24 8.51 -6.83
C ALA A 8 0.46 6.98 -6.77
N ALA A 9 0.14 6.26 -7.85
CA ALA A 9 0.39 4.82 -7.95
C ALA A 9 1.88 4.48 -7.89
N HIS A 10 2.69 5.18 -8.69
CA HIS A 10 4.15 5.01 -8.67
C HIS A 10 4.76 5.45 -7.34
N TYR A 11 4.25 6.51 -6.72
CA TYR A 11 4.66 6.94 -5.39
C TYR A 11 4.39 5.86 -4.34
N LEU A 12 3.18 5.30 -4.31
CA LEU A 12 2.81 4.23 -3.40
C LEU A 12 3.64 2.96 -3.64
N ALA A 13 3.89 2.60 -4.89
CA ALA A 13 4.79 1.50 -5.24
C ALA A 13 6.21 1.74 -4.71
N GLY A 14 6.72 2.98 -4.82
CA GLY A 14 8.00 3.39 -4.24
C GLY A 14 8.02 3.30 -2.71
N ARG A 15 6.94 3.66 -2.03
CA ARG A 15 6.81 3.52 -0.55
C ARG A 15 6.82 2.06 -0.10
N LEU A 16 6.15 1.17 -0.83
CA LEU A 16 6.20 -0.27 -0.60
C LEU A 16 7.60 -0.85 -0.87
N GLY A 17 8.27 -0.40 -1.94
CA GLY A 17 9.65 -0.75 -2.23
C GLY A 17 10.62 -0.28 -1.14
N ALA A 18 10.43 0.92 -0.60
CA ALA A 18 11.21 1.44 0.51
C ALA A 18 10.99 0.65 1.80
N ALA A 19 9.75 0.25 2.11
CA ALA A 19 9.45 -0.63 3.24
C ALA A 19 10.20 -1.97 3.14
N ARG A 20 10.19 -2.58 1.94
CA ARG A 20 10.97 -3.79 1.66
C ARG A 20 12.47 -3.59 1.87
N ALA A 21 13.04 -2.51 1.32
CA ALA A 21 14.45 -2.22 1.46
C ALA A 21 14.84 -2.01 2.94
N LEU A 22 13.97 -1.35 3.71
CA LEU A 22 14.18 -1.14 5.13
C LEU A 22 14.12 -2.45 5.91
N ALA A 23 13.18 -3.35 5.61
CA ALA A 23 13.10 -4.67 6.25
C ALA A 23 14.41 -5.47 6.09
N VAL A 24 14.96 -5.48 4.87
CA VAL A 24 16.24 -6.15 4.59
C VAL A 24 17.38 -5.46 5.33
N HIS A 25 17.47 -4.12 5.27
CA HIS A 25 18.54 -3.37 5.93
C HIS A 25 18.52 -3.55 7.46
N ARG A 26 17.33 -3.57 8.07
CA ARG A 26 17.16 -3.67 9.53
C ARG A 26 17.23 -5.10 10.04
N ALA A 27 17.20 -6.10 9.14
CA ALA A 27 17.03 -7.49 9.49
C ALA A 27 15.78 -7.74 10.37
N ALA A 28 14.72 -6.95 10.16
CA ALA A 28 13.49 -6.95 10.94
C ALA A 28 12.26 -6.85 10.03
N ASN A 29 11.08 -7.27 10.51
CA ASN A 29 9.85 -7.05 9.75
C ASN A 29 9.52 -5.56 9.73
N VAL A 30 9.12 -5.05 8.55
CA VAL A 30 8.69 -3.66 8.38
C VAL A 30 7.36 -3.65 7.64
N ALA A 31 6.40 -2.86 8.12
CA ALA A 31 5.11 -2.73 7.48
C ALA A 31 4.79 -1.30 7.06
N LEU A 32 4.13 -1.18 5.91
CA LEU A 32 3.42 0.03 5.52
C LEU A 32 1.97 -0.08 6.00
N ARG A 33 1.56 0.82 6.88
CA ARG A 33 0.17 0.96 7.33
C ARG A 33 -0.54 2.07 6.57
N LEU A 34 -1.78 1.80 6.18
CA LEU A 34 -2.73 2.77 5.67
C LEU A 34 -3.72 3.12 6.80
N ASP A 35 -3.79 4.40 7.16
CA ASP A 35 -4.70 4.92 8.16
C ASP A 35 -5.69 5.91 7.55
N GLY A 36 -6.99 5.68 7.79
CA GLY A 36 -8.08 6.49 7.27
C GLY A 36 -8.54 6.11 5.85
N PRO A 37 -9.73 6.56 5.42
CA PRO A 37 -10.26 6.24 4.09
C PRO A 37 -9.96 7.30 3.03
N GLY A 38 -9.91 6.87 1.77
CA GLY A 38 -9.97 7.74 0.59
C GLY A 38 -8.83 8.75 0.47
N GLN A 39 -9.16 10.05 0.45
CA GLN A 39 -8.17 11.14 0.28
C GLN A 39 -7.40 11.45 1.57
N ALA A 40 -7.95 11.06 2.72
CA ALA A 40 -7.34 11.29 4.04
C ALA A 40 -6.35 10.18 4.44
N VAL A 41 -6.04 9.26 3.53
CA VAL A 41 -5.14 8.13 3.78
C VAL A 41 -3.76 8.64 4.19
N ARG A 42 -3.33 8.23 5.37
CA ARG A 42 -1.96 8.39 5.86
C ARG A 42 -1.18 7.10 5.65
N LEU A 43 0.05 7.25 5.18
CA LEU A 43 1.00 6.17 4.99
C LEU A 43 2.05 6.24 6.09
N ALA A 44 2.07 5.25 6.99
CA ALA A 44 3.02 5.17 8.08
C ALA A 44 3.86 3.88 7.98
N LEU A 45 5.14 3.96 8.32
CA LEU A 45 6.03 2.79 8.37
C LEU A 45 6.24 2.38 9.82
N PHE A 46 6.14 1.08 10.08
CA PHE A 46 6.35 0.48 11.40
C PHE A 46 7.39 -0.64 11.31
N GLU A 47 8.23 -0.75 12.34
CA GLU A 47 9.23 -1.81 12.50
C GLU A 47 8.78 -2.75 13.61
N ASP A 48 9.02 -4.04 13.43
CA ASP A 48 8.72 -5.09 14.42
C ASP A 48 9.68 -4.99 15.60
N GLY A 49 9.18 -4.52 16.73
CA GLY A 49 10.00 -4.24 17.91
C GLY A 49 10.15 -5.42 18.87
N ASN A 50 9.30 -6.44 18.76
CA ASN A 50 9.26 -7.58 19.68
C ASN A 50 9.56 -8.94 19.02
N GLY A 51 9.77 -8.96 17.69
CA GLY A 51 10.15 -10.13 16.91
C GLY A 51 9.00 -11.05 16.53
N ASN A 52 7.74 -10.62 16.66
CA ASN A 52 6.56 -11.45 16.40
C ASN A 52 5.87 -11.13 15.04
N GLY A 53 6.48 -10.26 14.24
CA GLY A 53 5.89 -9.61 13.08
C GLY A 53 5.29 -8.24 13.43
N VAL A 54 5.02 -7.41 12.42
CA VAL A 54 4.33 -6.14 12.68
C VAL A 54 2.83 -6.37 12.83
N ARG A 55 2.24 -5.98 13.95
CA ARG A 55 0.82 -6.20 14.27
C ARG A 55 0.13 -4.92 14.69
N ARG A 56 -1.15 -4.76 14.32
CA ARG A 56 -1.95 -3.59 14.74
C ARG A 56 -1.98 -3.40 16.26
N LEU A 57 -2.22 -4.49 16.99
CA LEU A 57 -2.23 -4.47 18.46
C LEU A 57 -0.88 -4.00 19.05
N ASP A 58 0.23 -4.41 18.44
CA ASP A 58 1.58 -4.06 18.91
C ASP A 58 1.94 -2.62 18.53
N ILE A 59 1.50 -2.13 17.36
CA ILE A 59 1.60 -0.71 17.01
C ILE A 59 0.79 0.15 17.99
N ASP A 60 -0.45 -0.23 18.29
CA ASP A 60 -1.33 0.53 19.17
C ASP A 60 -0.84 0.52 20.63
N ALA A 61 -0.15 -0.55 21.04
CA ALA A 61 0.55 -0.65 22.31
C ALA A 61 1.93 0.05 22.32
N GLY A 62 2.41 0.55 21.18
CA GLY A 62 3.73 1.19 21.03
C GLY A 62 4.92 0.24 21.03
N LEU A 63 4.69 -1.07 20.90
CA LEU A 63 5.73 -2.10 20.80
C LEU A 63 6.37 -2.14 19.41
N ASP A 64 5.60 -1.88 18.36
CA ASP A 64 6.09 -1.73 17.00
C ASP A 64 6.29 -0.23 16.68
N PRO A 65 7.51 0.31 16.80
CA PRO A 65 7.73 1.75 16.67
C PRO A 65 7.58 2.22 15.22
N GLN A 66 7.17 3.48 15.09
CA GLN A 66 7.11 4.14 13.78
C GLN A 66 8.52 4.43 13.25
N ALA A 67 8.85 3.92 12.07
CA ALA A 67 10.20 4.00 11.50
C ALA A 67 10.50 5.32 10.76
N ALA A 68 9.47 6.06 10.35
CA ALA A 68 9.59 7.35 9.67
C ALA A 68 8.32 8.19 9.86
N PRO A 69 8.37 9.53 9.77
CA PRO A 69 7.17 10.37 9.81
C PRO A 69 6.10 9.92 8.81
N PRO A 70 4.80 9.96 9.18
CA PRO A 70 3.74 9.54 8.28
C PRO A 70 3.58 10.54 7.14
N VAL A 71 3.12 10.05 6.00
CA VAL A 71 2.81 10.90 4.85
C VAL A 71 1.30 10.92 4.63
N LEU A 72 0.70 12.12 4.65
CA LEU A 72 -0.67 12.30 4.19
C LEU A 72 -0.68 12.34 2.66
N LEU A 73 -1.42 11.42 2.04
CA LEU A 73 -1.40 11.30 0.59
C LEU A 73 -2.17 12.45 -0.10
N GLY A 74 -3.28 12.90 0.49
CA GLY A 74 -4.12 13.98 -0.02
C GLY A 74 -3.36 15.30 -0.23
N ASP A 75 -2.38 15.61 0.62
CA ASP A 75 -1.53 16.80 0.50
C ASP A 75 -0.64 16.77 -0.74
N ARG A 76 -0.20 15.56 -1.14
CA ARG A 76 0.70 15.36 -2.28
C ARG A 76 -0.04 15.15 -3.59
N PHE A 77 -1.20 14.50 -3.52
CA PHE A 77 -2.00 14.13 -4.69
C PHE A 77 -3.48 14.50 -4.46
N PRO A 78 -3.84 15.80 -4.43
CA PRO A 78 -5.22 16.21 -4.21
C PRO A 78 -6.16 15.61 -5.25
N GLY A 79 -7.35 15.13 -4.86
CA GLY A 79 -8.30 14.49 -5.77
C GLY A 79 -8.07 13.00 -6.00
N VAL A 80 -6.99 12.42 -5.48
CA VAL A 80 -6.72 10.97 -5.57
C VAL A 80 -7.30 10.23 -4.37
N VAL A 81 -8.03 9.16 -4.64
CA VAL A 81 -8.63 8.26 -3.64
C VAL A 81 -7.86 6.95 -3.63
N ILE A 82 -7.41 6.51 -2.44
CA ILE A 82 -6.89 5.15 -2.24
C ILE A 82 -7.97 4.28 -1.61
N SER A 83 -8.05 3.03 -2.08
CA SER A 83 -8.93 1.98 -1.56
C SER A 83 -8.20 0.64 -1.53
N GLU A 84 -8.60 -0.25 -0.63
CA GLU A 84 -8.21 -1.67 -0.66
C GLU A 84 -9.24 -2.56 -1.36
N VAL A 85 -10.38 -1.97 -1.70
CA VAL A 85 -11.47 -2.61 -2.43
C VAL A 85 -11.28 -2.35 -3.92
N ASP A 86 -11.34 -3.42 -4.73
CA ASP A 86 -11.28 -3.32 -6.19
C ASP A 86 -12.51 -2.54 -6.69
N PRO A 87 -12.34 -1.34 -7.29
CA PRO A 87 -13.47 -0.52 -7.73
C PRO A 87 -14.18 -1.11 -8.94
N THR A 88 -13.61 -2.12 -9.59
CA THR A 88 -14.15 -2.76 -10.79
C THR A 88 -15.04 -3.96 -10.48
N VAL A 89 -15.04 -4.42 -9.22
CA VAL A 89 -15.80 -5.60 -8.78
C VAL A 89 -16.92 -5.16 -7.83
N PRO A 90 -18.19 -5.18 -8.28
CA PRO A 90 -19.33 -4.87 -7.43
C PRO A 90 -19.39 -5.78 -6.20
N GLY A 91 -19.56 -5.18 -5.01
CA GLY A 91 -19.64 -5.93 -3.75
C GLY A 91 -18.29 -6.47 -3.24
N ALA A 92 -17.17 -6.09 -3.85
CA ALA A 92 -15.86 -6.41 -3.31
C ALA A 92 -15.69 -5.85 -1.89
N ALA A 93 -15.05 -6.63 -1.03
CA ALA A 93 -14.74 -6.25 0.35
C ALA A 93 -13.22 -6.11 0.51
N ALA A 94 -12.81 -5.29 1.48
CA ALA A 94 -11.41 -5.22 1.88
C ALA A 94 -10.99 -6.56 2.52
N ARG A 95 -9.68 -6.84 2.55
CA ARG A 95 -9.18 -8.05 3.23
C ARG A 95 -9.39 -7.95 4.75
N ALA A 96 -9.37 -9.09 5.45
CA ALA A 96 -9.46 -9.12 6.92
C ALA A 96 -8.36 -8.27 7.61
N GLU A 97 -7.11 -8.43 7.18
CA GLU A 97 -5.95 -7.60 7.55
C GLU A 97 -5.79 -6.37 6.62
N ALA A 98 -6.88 -5.65 6.36
CA ALA A 98 -6.84 -4.43 5.57
C ALA A 98 -5.84 -3.46 6.20
N GLY A 99 -5.12 -2.71 5.36
CA GLY A 99 -4.38 -1.52 5.73
C GLY A 99 -3.00 -1.79 6.30
N LEU A 100 -2.50 -3.04 6.25
CA LEU A 100 -1.14 -3.37 6.67
C LEU A 100 -0.45 -4.23 5.61
N PHE A 101 0.69 -3.76 5.10
CA PHE A 101 1.53 -4.47 4.13
C PHE A 101 2.90 -4.69 4.74
N SER A 102 3.11 -5.89 5.28
CA SER A 102 4.35 -6.27 5.95
C SER A 102 5.34 -6.89 4.98
N PHE A 103 6.62 -6.59 5.17
CA PHE A 103 7.76 -7.13 4.45
C PHE A 103 8.71 -7.77 5.45
N THR A 104 9.21 -8.95 5.10
CA THR A 104 10.14 -9.70 5.94
C THR A 104 11.58 -9.40 5.53
N PRO A 105 12.57 -9.59 6.43
CA PRO A 105 13.98 -9.44 6.07
C PRO A 105 14.45 -10.45 5.02
N HIS A 106 13.72 -11.55 4.82
CA HIS A 106 14.00 -12.58 3.83
C HIS A 106 13.44 -12.26 2.43
N GLY A 107 12.82 -11.09 2.25
CA GLY A 107 12.34 -10.62 0.94
C GLY A 107 10.95 -11.13 0.54
N THR A 108 10.15 -11.62 1.49
CA THR A 108 8.73 -11.92 1.30
C THR A 108 7.85 -10.79 1.84
N ALA A 109 6.55 -10.81 1.53
CA ALA A 109 5.59 -9.80 1.94
C ALA A 109 4.17 -10.37 2.12
N THR A 110 3.30 -9.61 2.78
CA THR A 110 1.85 -9.81 2.68
C THR A 110 1.38 -9.51 1.27
N SER A 111 0.68 -10.47 0.64
CA SER A 111 0.07 -10.25 -0.68
C SER A 111 -1.12 -9.29 -0.56
N GLY A 112 -1.30 -8.42 -1.56
CA GLY A 112 -2.44 -7.52 -1.59
C GLY A 112 -2.40 -6.56 -2.77
N SER A 113 -3.50 -5.84 -2.98
CA SER A 113 -3.56 -4.75 -3.95
C SER A 113 -4.11 -3.50 -3.28
N LEU A 114 -3.58 -2.34 -3.66
CA LEU A 114 -4.10 -1.02 -3.35
C LEU A 114 -4.62 -0.42 -4.64
N TYR A 115 -5.85 0.04 -4.64
CA TYR A 115 -6.50 0.66 -5.78
C TYR A 115 -6.48 2.17 -5.62
N ILE A 116 -6.21 2.85 -6.72
CA ILE A 116 -6.11 4.29 -6.78
C ILE A 116 -7.03 4.77 -7.89
N SER A 117 -7.90 5.71 -7.57
CA SER A 117 -8.75 6.38 -8.55
C SER A 117 -8.51 7.88 -8.52
N GLY A 118 -8.51 8.48 -9.71
CA GLY A 118 -8.61 9.93 -9.86
C GLY A 118 -10.03 10.35 -10.25
N ALA A 119 -10.28 11.65 -10.24
CA ALA A 119 -11.62 12.19 -10.46
C ALA A 119 -12.16 11.97 -11.89
N SER A 120 -11.29 11.71 -12.88
CA SER A 120 -11.70 11.44 -14.27
C SER A 120 -12.00 9.96 -14.58
N GLY A 121 -12.07 9.10 -13.56
CA GLY A 121 -12.52 7.71 -13.70
C GLY A 121 -11.43 6.72 -14.11
N GLU A 122 -10.18 7.15 -14.25
CA GLU A 122 -9.04 6.24 -14.33
C GLU A 122 -8.85 5.47 -13.03
N ALA A 123 -8.51 4.20 -13.16
CA ALA A 123 -8.22 3.32 -12.03
C ALA A 123 -6.85 2.67 -12.23
N TRP A 124 -6.12 2.60 -11.12
CA TRP A 124 -4.79 2.05 -11.01
C TRP A 124 -4.76 1.05 -9.87
N ALA A 125 -3.92 0.02 -9.97
CA ALA A 125 -3.69 -0.92 -8.89
C ALA A 125 -2.19 -1.06 -8.62
N VAL A 126 -1.81 -0.99 -7.34
CA VAL A 126 -0.47 -1.31 -6.86
C VAL A 126 -0.53 -2.66 -6.18
N ARG A 127 0.01 -3.68 -6.84
CA ARG A 127 -0.08 -5.08 -6.42
C ARG A 127 1.23 -5.58 -5.83
N VAL A 128 1.14 -6.17 -4.64
CA VAL A 128 2.27 -6.81 -3.95
C VAL A 128 2.12 -8.32 -4.07
N LEU A 129 3.16 -8.98 -4.61
CA LEU A 129 3.25 -10.44 -4.72
C LEU A 129 3.98 -10.99 -3.50
N GLY A 130 3.27 -11.66 -2.59
CA GLY A 130 3.81 -11.99 -1.27
C GLY A 130 5.06 -12.85 -1.27
N ALA A 131 5.14 -13.90 -2.09
CA ALA A 131 6.31 -14.78 -2.12
C ALA A 131 7.61 -14.09 -2.60
N THR A 132 7.53 -12.98 -3.33
CA THR A 132 8.70 -12.32 -3.93
C THR A 132 8.87 -10.86 -3.53
N ALA A 133 7.92 -10.34 -2.75
CA ALA A 133 7.75 -8.92 -2.45
C ALA A 133 7.82 -8.00 -3.68
N ARG A 134 7.50 -8.52 -4.88
CA ARG A 134 7.47 -7.72 -6.11
C ARG A 134 6.25 -6.83 -6.08
N VAL A 135 6.47 -5.53 -6.30
CA VAL A 135 5.43 -4.52 -6.43
C VAL A 135 5.22 -4.22 -7.91
N ARG A 136 3.98 -4.25 -8.38
CA ARG A 136 3.60 -3.92 -9.76
C ARG A 136 2.61 -2.77 -9.76
N VAL A 137 2.75 -1.87 -10.72
CA VAL A 137 1.75 -0.84 -11.02
C VAL A 137 0.96 -1.33 -12.24
N LEU A 138 -0.35 -1.35 -12.10
CA LEU A 138 -1.29 -1.79 -13.12
C LEU A 138 -2.24 -0.62 -13.42
N ARG A 139 -2.60 -0.46 -14.68
CA ARG A 139 -3.66 0.44 -15.14
C ARG A 139 -4.88 -0.39 -15.53
N TYR A 140 -6.08 0.09 -15.19
CA TYR A 140 -7.30 -0.52 -15.69
C TYR A 140 -7.52 -0.16 -17.16
N ALA A 141 -7.82 -1.15 -17.98
CA ALA A 141 -8.20 -1.02 -19.38
C ALA A 141 -9.71 -1.30 -19.51
N PRO A 142 -10.59 -0.28 -19.53
CA PRO A 142 -12.04 -0.47 -19.47
C PRO A 142 -12.60 -1.25 -20.66
N ARG A 143 -11.99 -1.11 -21.84
CA ARG A 143 -12.40 -1.82 -23.05
C ARG A 143 -12.24 -3.34 -22.92
N ASP A 144 -11.21 -3.76 -22.20
CA ASP A 144 -10.84 -5.17 -22.06
C ASP A 144 -11.32 -5.75 -20.70
N GLY A 145 -11.86 -4.90 -19.82
CA GLY A 145 -12.23 -5.30 -18.45
C GLY A 145 -11.03 -5.83 -17.64
N ALA A 146 -9.82 -5.35 -17.93
CA ALA A 146 -8.59 -5.99 -17.46
C ALA A 146 -7.61 -5.00 -16.81
N TRP A 147 -6.86 -5.50 -15.84
CA TRP A 147 -5.68 -4.81 -15.27
C TRP A 147 -4.44 -5.13 -16.10
N VAL A 148 -3.85 -4.13 -16.73
CA VAL A 148 -2.65 -4.27 -17.57
C VAL A 148 -1.44 -3.63 -16.87
N ASN A 149 -0.23 -4.17 -17.07
CA ASN A 149 0.97 -3.50 -16.56
C ASN A 149 1.10 -2.13 -17.22
N ASP A 150 1.38 -1.11 -16.40
CA ASP A 150 1.84 0.21 -16.85
C ASP A 150 3.37 0.26 -16.93
#